data_AF-A0A838NZA5-F1
#
_entry.id   AF-A0A838NZA5-F1
#
_cell.length_a   1.000
_cell.length_b   1.000
_cell.length_c   1.000
_cell.angle_alpha   90.00
_cell.angle_beta   90.00
_cell.angle_gamma   90.00
#
_symmetry.space_group_name_H-M   'P 1'
#
loop_
_entity.id
_entity.type
_entity.pdbx_description
1 polymer ?
#
loop_
_entity_poly.entity_id
_entity_poly.type
_entity_poly.pdbx_seq_one_letter_code
_entity_poly.pdbx_strand_id
1 'polypeptide(L)' 'MPTPPFGVPADTPPGQVYEVLRADVAKRLRNVCSDWSEEDFDAIVHKVTQTAIKHLPEFSQASASTDGRRALPG' A
#
# COMPACT_ATOMS: atom_id res chain seq x y z
N MET A 1 20.16 1.90 10.41
CA MET A 1 18.83 2.56 10.35
C MET A 1 17.79 1.47 10.13
N PRO A 2 16.66 1.46 10.85
CA PRO A 2 15.59 0.48 10.58
C PRO A 2 15.07 0.67 9.17
N THR A 3 15.07 -0.39 8.37
CA THR A 3 14.44 -0.40 7.05
C THR A 3 12.94 -0.20 7.21
N PRO A 4 12.32 0.74 6.47
CA PRO A 4 10.88 0.90 6.50
C PRO A 4 10.20 -0.41 6.09
N PRO A 5 9.02 -0.74 6.66
CA PRO A 5 8.38 -2.05 6.53
C PRO A 5 8.05 -2.44 5.08
N PHE A 6 8.08 -1.48 4.16
CA PHE A 6 7.74 -1.67 2.75
C PHE A 6 8.84 -1.22 1.77
N GLY A 7 10.06 -0.98 2.25
CA GLY A 7 11.16 -0.53 1.37
C GLY A 7 10.94 0.85 0.70
N VAL A 8 9.81 1.52 0.97
CA VAL A 8 9.49 2.86 0.47
C VAL A 8 10.43 3.87 1.14
N PRO A 9 11.31 4.54 0.37
CA PRO A 9 12.12 5.63 0.91
C PRO A 9 11.24 6.74 1.46
N ALA A 10 11.61 7.33 2.60
CA ALA A 10 10.86 8.42 3.24
C ALA A 10 10.74 9.69 2.37
N ASP A 11 11.58 9.81 1.33
CA ASP A 11 11.60 10.93 0.37
C ASP A 11 10.77 10.64 -0.89
N THR A 12 10.10 9.48 -0.97
CA THR A 12 9.32 9.12 -2.16
C THR A 12 8.15 10.07 -2.29
N PRO A 13 8.01 10.79 -3.42
CA PRO A 13 6.88 11.67 -3.61
C PRO A 13 5.57 10.86 -3.61
N PRO A 14 4.48 11.40 -3.06
CA PRO A 14 3.22 10.66 -2.86
C PRO A 14 2.64 10.10 -4.17
N GLY A 15 2.94 10.72 -5.32
CA GLY A 15 2.57 10.22 -6.65
C GLY A 15 3.32 8.97 -7.12
N GLN A 16 4.45 8.62 -6.49
CA GLN A 16 5.31 7.48 -6.86
C GLN A 16 5.32 6.36 -5.80
N VAL A 17 4.73 6.60 -4.62
CA VAL A 17 4.67 5.62 -3.52
C VAL A 17 4.02 4.30 -3.98
N TYR A 18 2.96 4.38 -4.79
CA TYR A 18 2.31 3.19 -5.34
C TYR A 18 3.24 2.37 -6.24
N GLU A 19 3.99 3.01 -7.13
CA GLU A 19 4.87 2.31 -8.08
C GLU A 19 6.06 1.67 -7.38
N VAL A 20 6.65 2.37 -6.41
CA VAL A 20 7.75 1.84 -5.59
C VAL A 20 7.28 0.64 -4.77
N LEU A 21 6.09 0.76 -4.15
CA LEU A 21 5.49 -0.33 -3.37
C LEU A 21 5.13 -1.52 -4.25
N ARG A 22 4.58 -1.29 -5.44
CA ARG A 22 4.27 -2.34 -6.42
C ARG A 22 5.53 -3.10 -6.83
N ALA A 23 6.62 -2.39 -7.10
CA ALA A 23 7.89 -3.00 -7.48
C ALA A 23 8.49 -3.85 -6.35
N ASP A 24 8.43 -3.39 -5.10
CA ASP A 24 8.90 -4.16 -3.94
C ASP A 24 8.05 -5.41 -3.70
N VAL A 25 6.71 -5.27 -3.76
CA VAL A 25 5.76 -6.39 -3.63
C VAL A 25 5.99 -7.41 -4.74
N ALA A 26 6.09 -6.97 -5.99
CA ALA A 26 6.37 -7.85 -7.13
C ALA A 26 7.68 -8.62 -6.94
N LYS A 27 8.75 -7.94 -6.52
CA LYS A 27 10.06 -8.57 -6.27
C LYS A 27 9.99 -9.63 -5.17
N ARG A 28 9.27 -9.37 -4.08
CA ARG A 28 9.11 -10.32 -2.97
C ARG A 28 8.25 -11.52 -3.35
N LEU A 29 7.18 -11.29 -4.09
CA LEU A 29 6.25 -12.34 -4.50
C LEU A 29 6.75 -13.16 -5.69
N ARG A 30 7.68 -12.64 -6.51
CA ARG A 30 8.18 -13.32 -7.73
C ARG A 30 8.67 -14.75 -7.46
N ASN A 31 9.34 -14.98 -6.35
CA ASN A 31 9.85 -16.31 -5.99
C ASN A 31 8.78 -17.23 -5.41
N VAL A 32 7.73 -16.68 -4.79
CA VAL A 32 6.66 -17.45 -4.15
C VAL A 32 5.57 -17.81 -5.16
N CYS A 33 5.35 -16.95 -6.15
CA CYS A 33 4.36 -17.09 -7.20
C CYS A 33 5.00 -17.49 -8.54
N SER A 34 6.13 -18.21 -8.52
CA SER A 34 6.87 -18.59 -9.73
C SER A 34 6.04 -19.43 -10.72
N ASP A 35 5.14 -20.24 -10.18
CA ASP A 35 4.30 -21.17 -10.93
C ASP A 35 2.92 -20.59 -11.29
N TRP A 36 2.68 -19.33 -10.94
CA TRP A 36 1.41 -18.67 -11.22
C TRP A 36 1.40 -18.09 -12.64
N SER A 37 0.21 -17.99 -13.22
CA SER A 37 -0.01 -17.24 -14.44
C SER A 37 0.41 -15.78 -14.23
N GLU A 38 0.88 -15.11 -15.29
CA GLU A 38 1.23 -13.68 -15.20
C GLU A 38 0.03 -12.81 -14.78
N GLU A 39 -1.18 -13.19 -15.20
CA GLU A 39 -2.43 -12.53 -14.79
C GLU A 39 -2.71 -12.66 -13.29
N ASP A 40 -2.61 -13.87 -12.73
CA ASP A 40 -2.81 -14.12 -11.29
C ASP A 40 -1.73 -13.41 -10.46
N PHE A 41 -0.50 -13.39 -10.96
CA PHE A 41 0.62 -12.69 -10.35
C PHE A 41 0.38 -11.16 -10.33
N ASP A 42 -0.05 -10.57 -11.43
CA ASP A 42 -0.34 -9.12 -11.47
C ASP A 42 -1.51 -8.78 -10.55
N ALA A 43 -2.57 -9.59 -10.55
CA ALA A 43 -3.74 -9.40 -9.70
C ALA A 43 -3.38 -9.41 -8.21
N ILE A 44 -2.54 -10.35 -7.76
CA ILE A 44 -2.12 -10.40 -6.35
C ILE A 44 -1.20 -9.23 -5.99
N VAL A 45 -0.25 -8.88 -6.87
CA VAL A 45 0.65 -7.74 -6.68
C VAL A 45 -0.17 -6.44 -6.55
N HIS A 46 -1.14 -6.23 -7.43
CA HIS A 46 -2.03 -5.08 -7.40
C HIS A 46 -2.81 -5.03 -6.08
N LYS A 47 -3.46 -6.13 -5.70
CA LYS A 47 -4.31 -6.20 -4.50
C LYS A 47 -3.52 -5.97 -3.21
N VAL A 48 -2.32 -6.53 -3.10
CA VAL A 48 -1.42 -6.32 -1.96
C VAL A 48 -0.96 -4.86 -1.90
N THR A 49 -0.57 -4.28 -3.04
CA THR A 49 -0.14 -2.87 -3.12
C THR A 49 -1.25 -1.92 -2.70
N GLN A 50 -2.48 -2.12 -3.21
CA GLN A 50 -3.67 -1.36 -2.84
C GLN A 50 -4.06 -1.50 -1.37
N THR A 51 -3.74 -2.64 -0.74
CA THR A 51 -4.01 -2.84 0.68
C THR A 51 -2.94 -2.15 1.51
N ALA A 52 -1.67 -2.33 1.17
CA ALA A 52 -0.54 -1.74 1.89
C ALA A 52 -0.58 -0.20 1.85
N ILE A 53 -0.94 0.42 0.73
CA ILE A 53 -1.02 1.89 0.63
C ILE A 53 -2.05 2.49 1.59
N LYS A 54 -3.16 1.80 1.88
CA LYS A 54 -4.19 2.26 2.84
C LYS A 54 -3.68 2.31 4.27
N HIS A 55 -2.66 1.51 4.58
CA HIS A 55 -2.06 1.43 5.91
C HIS A 55 -0.79 2.29 6.05
N LEU A 56 -0.35 2.96 4.99
CA LEU A 56 0.73 3.94 5.11
C LEU A 56 0.23 5.16 5.89
N PRO A 57 1.02 5.67 6.86
CA PRO A 57 0.58 6.73 7.77
C PRO A 57 0.15 8.02 7.05
N GLU A 58 0.77 8.33 5.91
CA GLU A 58 0.45 9.47 5.04
C GLU A 58 -0.93 9.37 4.36
N PHE A 59 -1.43 8.17 4.08
CA PHE A 59 -2.77 7.92 3.51
C PHE A 59 -3.81 7.57 4.58
N SER A 60 -3.36 7.03 5.72
CA SER A 60 -4.23 6.61 6.83
C SER A 60 -4.85 7.80 7.59
N GLN A 61 -4.23 8.99 7.54
CA GLN A 61 -4.81 10.20 8.14
C GLN A 61 -6.05 10.74 7.40
N ALA A 62 -6.21 10.45 6.10
CA ALA A 62 -7.37 10.91 5.35
C ALA A 62 -8.68 10.23 5.78
N SER A 63 -8.60 9.02 6.36
CA SER A 63 -9.77 8.25 6.80
C SER A 63 -10.17 8.49 8.26
N ALA A 64 -9.28 9.11 9.06
CA ALA A 64 -9.54 9.37 10.48
C ALA A 64 -10.31 10.67 10.74
N SER A 65 -10.48 11.55 9.74
CA SER A 65 -11.12 12.87 9.92
C SER A 65 -12.62 12.94 9.60
N THR A 66 -13.28 11.83 9.26
CA THR A 66 -14.72 11.84 8.89
C THR A 66 -15.65 11.24 9.96
N ASP A 67 -15.12 10.68 11.05
CA ASP A 67 -15.93 10.14 12.16
C ASP A 67 -16.02 11.13 13.34
N GLY A 68 -16.61 12.31 13.08
CA GLY A 68 -16.64 13.39 14.08
C GLY A 68 -17.83 14.34 14.01
N ARG A 69 -18.87 14.06 13.22
CA ARG A 69 -20.05 14.94 13.11
C ARG A 69 -21.36 14.17 12.92
N ARG A 70 -21.71 13.35 13.91
CA ARG A 70 -23.12 12.98 14.13
C ARG A 70 -23.43 12.89 15.62
N ALA A 71 -23.36 14.04 16.30
CA ALA A 71 -24.05 14.27 17.56
C ALA A 71 -25.20 15.27 17.30
N LEU A 72 -26.40 14.84 17.67
CA LEU A 72 -27.72 15.43 17.40
C LEU A 72 -27.89 16.84 18.03
N PRO A 73 -28.64 17.77 17.41
CA PRO A 73 -29.30 18.83 18.17
C PRO A 73 -30.57 18.27 18.83
N GLY A 74 -30.77 18.65 20.10
CA GLY A 74 -31.95 18.31 20.91
C GLY A 74 -33.21 19.10 20.56
#